data_AF-A0A2G6ES37-F1
#
_entry.id   AF-A0A2G6ES37-F1
#
_cell.length_a   1.000
_cell.length_b   1.000
_cell.length_c   1.000
_cell.angle_alpha   90.00
_cell.angle_beta   90.00
_cell.angle_gamma   90.00
#
_symmetry.space_group_name_H-M   'P 1'
#
loop_
_entity.id
_entity.type
_entity.pdbx_description
1 polymer ?
#
loop_
_entity_poly.entity_id
_entity_poly.type
_entity_poly.pdbx_seq_one_letter_code
_entity_poly.pdbx_strand_id
1 'polypeptide(L)'
;MVASAADIFAQADMVVKVKEPQPVEYQQLRKDQILFTYLHLSPDAEQTQGLIKSGCIAIAYETVTRAGGGLPLLAPMSEVAGRMATQVGAYHLQKANGGLGALLGGVPGVAAGKVVVLGGGVAGFNATKMAVGLGAEVTVLDRNVERLRYLDDIYQGRIKTVYSTAQAVEEYCIEADLVIGTVLIPGANAPKLVTTEILQKMQPGAVIVDVAIDQGGCTDASKPTTHKDPTFVAEGVLLYCVANMPGGVPLTSTYALNNATLPFVLAIANKGVKQALLDDKHLLNGLNICQGKVTYSAVAKAQGLDFTPAVDAVKAL
;
A
#
# COMPACT_ATOMS: atom_id res chain seq x y z
N MET A 1 19.94 25.23 5.68
CA MET A 1 19.05 24.40 6.51
C MET A 1 18.19 25.32 7.34
N VAL A 2 16.91 24.98 7.54
CA VAL A 2 16.00 25.69 8.43
C VAL A 2 15.99 25.04 9.81
N ALA A 3 15.57 25.78 10.84
CA ALA A 3 15.71 25.37 12.24
C ALA A 3 14.50 24.58 12.77
N SER A 4 13.33 24.71 12.14
CA SER A 4 12.10 24.05 12.59
C SER A 4 11.20 23.59 11.44
N ALA A 5 10.27 22.68 11.74
CA ALA A 5 9.21 22.28 10.80
C ALA A 5 8.31 23.47 10.42
N ALA A 6 8.03 24.37 11.38
CA ALA A 6 7.24 25.58 11.14
C ALA A 6 7.90 26.50 10.11
N ASP A 7 9.23 26.61 10.14
CA ASP A 7 9.97 27.38 9.14
C ASP A 7 9.82 26.79 7.73
N ILE A 8 9.76 25.45 7.61
CA ILE A 8 9.52 24.78 6.31
C ILE A 8 8.14 25.18 5.77
N PHE A 9 7.08 25.01 6.58
CA PHE A 9 5.72 25.35 6.15
C PHE A 9 5.55 26.86 5.87
N ALA A 10 6.27 27.72 6.59
CA ALA A 10 6.23 29.16 6.39
C ALA A 10 7.02 29.67 5.18
N GLN A 11 8.01 28.92 4.67
CA GLN A 11 8.89 29.40 3.60
C GLN A 11 8.72 28.65 2.29
N ALA A 12 8.35 27.38 2.31
CA ALA A 12 8.26 26.57 1.10
C ALA A 12 7.01 26.88 0.27
N ASP A 13 7.18 27.07 -1.04
CA ASP A 13 6.05 27.13 -1.99
C ASP A 13 5.47 25.74 -2.26
N MET A 14 6.33 24.71 -2.21
CA MET A 14 5.97 23.31 -2.36
C MET A 14 6.56 22.47 -1.22
N VAL A 15 5.69 21.76 -0.50
CA VAL A 15 6.03 20.80 0.55
C VAL A 15 5.92 19.39 -0.03
N VAL A 16 7.06 18.71 -0.14
CA VAL A 16 7.14 17.30 -0.54
C VAL A 16 7.27 16.45 0.72
N LYS A 17 6.33 15.53 0.95
CA LYS A 17 6.28 14.66 2.13
C LYS A 17 6.07 13.21 1.70
N VAL A 18 6.32 12.29 2.63
CA VAL A 18 6.00 10.87 2.44
C VAL A 18 4.57 10.60 2.89
N LYS A 19 4.25 10.86 4.16
CA LYS A 19 2.94 10.58 4.77
C LYS A 19 2.07 11.83 4.86
N GLU A 20 0.79 11.57 5.00
CA GLU A 20 -0.26 12.56 5.18
C GLU A 20 0.06 13.55 6.30
N PRO A 21 -0.30 14.85 6.13
CA PRO A 21 -0.07 15.83 7.17
C PRO A 21 -0.89 15.48 8.41
N GLN A 22 -0.24 15.51 9.57
CA GLN A 22 -0.89 15.35 10.86
C GLN A 22 -1.68 16.61 11.24
N PRO A 23 -2.58 16.57 12.25
CA PRO A 23 -3.39 17.72 12.64
C PRO A 23 -2.64 19.03 12.87
N VAL A 24 -1.50 18.95 13.52
CA VAL A 24 -0.64 20.12 13.75
C VAL A 24 0.02 20.63 12.46
N GLU A 25 0.17 19.80 11.43
CA GLU A 25 0.83 20.14 10.17
C GLU A 25 -0.15 20.75 9.16
N TYR A 26 -1.34 20.18 8.96
CA TYR A 26 -2.30 20.78 8.02
C TYR A 26 -2.87 22.12 8.49
N GLN A 27 -2.76 22.44 9.79
CA GLN A 27 -3.05 23.76 10.34
C GLN A 27 -2.01 24.82 9.95
N GLN A 28 -0.80 24.41 9.58
CA GLN A 28 0.28 25.30 9.15
C GLN A 28 0.30 25.51 7.62
N LEU A 29 -0.47 24.71 6.88
CA LEU A 29 -0.60 24.85 5.43
C LEU A 29 -1.26 26.18 5.09
N ARG A 30 -0.79 26.78 3.99
CA ARG A 30 -1.23 28.08 3.53
C ARG A 30 -1.99 27.99 2.22
N LYS A 31 -2.77 29.03 1.95
CA LYS A 31 -3.42 29.21 0.65
C LYS A 31 -2.35 29.19 -0.45
N ASP A 32 -2.64 28.51 -1.55
CA ASP A 32 -1.79 28.39 -2.74
C ASP A 32 -0.49 27.58 -2.55
N GLN A 33 -0.20 27.11 -1.33
CA GLN A 33 0.93 26.22 -1.07
C GLN A 33 0.66 24.84 -1.67
N ILE A 34 1.66 24.27 -2.32
CA ILE A 34 1.56 22.94 -2.94
C ILE A 34 1.95 21.90 -1.89
N LEU A 35 1.09 20.90 -1.70
CA LEU A 35 1.37 19.73 -0.90
C LEU A 35 1.40 18.50 -1.81
N PHE A 36 2.55 17.81 -1.88
CA PHE A 36 2.71 16.62 -2.72
C PHE A 36 3.21 15.44 -1.88
N THR A 37 2.32 14.48 -1.59
CA THR A 37 2.52 13.40 -0.61
C THR A 37 1.47 12.29 -0.78
N TYR A 38 1.55 11.18 -0.03
CA TYR A 38 0.38 10.33 0.22
C TYR A 38 -0.64 11.04 1.10
N LEU A 39 -1.94 10.94 0.79
CA LEU A 39 -3.00 11.60 1.57
C LEU A 39 -4.02 10.63 2.17
N HIS A 40 -4.42 9.62 1.41
CA HIS A 40 -5.44 8.63 1.77
C HIS A 40 -6.74 9.28 2.29
N LEU A 41 -7.24 10.28 1.57
CA LEU A 41 -8.30 11.16 2.07
C LEU A 41 -9.63 10.44 2.33
N SER A 42 -10.05 9.47 1.51
CA SER A 42 -11.40 8.87 1.61
C SER A 42 -11.82 8.46 3.04
N PRO A 43 -11.01 7.70 3.81
CA PRO A 43 -11.32 7.38 5.21
C PRO A 43 -11.06 8.48 6.25
N ASP A 44 -10.43 9.60 5.90
CA ASP A 44 -9.96 10.64 6.82
C ASP A 44 -10.63 12.01 6.55
N ALA A 45 -11.84 12.17 7.07
CA ALA A 45 -12.62 13.41 6.89
C ALA A 45 -11.99 14.63 7.61
N GLU A 46 -11.27 14.42 8.71
CA GLU A 46 -10.63 15.50 9.47
C GLU A 46 -9.49 16.11 8.66
N GLN A 47 -8.64 15.27 8.08
CA GLN A 47 -7.58 15.70 7.17
C GLN A 47 -8.15 16.41 5.93
N THR A 48 -9.15 15.83 5.26
CA THR A 48 -9.81 16.48 4.10
C THR A 48 -10.28 17.88 4.46
N GLN A 49 -10.96 18.03 5.60
CA GLN A 49 -11.49 19.32 6.03
C GLN A 49 -10.37 20.31 6.39
N GLY A 50 -9.27 19.84 6.97
CA GLY A 50 -8.07 20.65 7.23
C GLY A 50 -7.45 21.18 5.94
N LEU A 51 -7.28 20.31 4.93
CA LEU A 51 -6.76 20.70 3.62
C LEU A 51 -7.68 21.70 2.91
N ILE A 52 -9.00 21.47 2.94
CA ILE A 52 -9.99 22.42 2.39
C ILE A 52 -9.85 23.80 3.05
N LYS A 53 -9.80 23.86 4.38
CA LYS A 53 -9.69 25.12 5.15
C LYS A 53 -8.40 25.86 4.86
N SER A 54 -7.28 25.14 4.68
CA SER A 54 -5.99 25.76 4.38
C SER A 54 -5.97 26.47 3.03
N GLY A 55 -6.81 26.06 2.07
CA GLY A 55 -6.76 26.54 0.70
C GLY A 55 -5.53 26.10 -0.09
N CYS A 56 -4.81 25.08 0.38
CA CYS A 56 -3.66 24.52 -0.31
C CYS A 56 -4.05 23.81 -1.63
N ILE A 57 -3.03 23.46 -2.41
CA ILE A 57 -3.14 22.64 -3.62
C ILE A 57 -2.54 21.28 -3.29
N ALA A 58 -3.39 20.30 -2.98
CA ALA A 58 -2.97 18.98 -2.52
C ALA A 58 -3.03 17.95 -3.66
N ILE A 59 -1.87 17.38 -3.98
CA ILE A 59 -1.69 16.35 -5.00
C ILE A 59 -1.30 15.05 -4.28
N ALA A 60 -2.07 13.99 -4.49
CA ALA A 60 -1.89 12.70 -3.83
C ALA A 60 -1.06 11.74 -4.70
N TYR A 61 -0.01 11.14 -4.13
CA TYR A 61 0.82 10.16 -4.84
C TYR A 61 0.01 8.97 -5.36
N GLU A 62 -0.88 8.45 -4.52
CA GLU A 62 -1.68 7.25 -4.77
C GLU A 62 -2.80 7.44 -5.82
N THR A 63 -3.03 8.67 -6.30
CA THR A 63 -3.99 8.94 -7.37
C THR A 63 -3.34 9.47 -8.65
N VAL A 64 -2.03 9.75 -8.65
CA VAL A 64 -1.27 9.96 -9.89
C VAL A 64 -1.31 8.67 -10.69
N THR A 65 -1.59 8.80 -11.99
CA THR A 65 -1.75 7.66 -12.90
C THR A 65 -0.59 7.57 -13.89
N ARG A 66 -0.62 6.64 -14.84
CA ARG A 66 0.31 6.60 -15.98
C ARG A 66 -0.35 6.15 -17.27
N ALA A 67 0.32 6.37 -18.38
CA ALA A 67 -0.07 5.79 -19.67
C ALA A 67 -0.07 4.25 -19.56
N GLY A 68 -1.11 3.60 -20.08
CA GLY A 68 -1.32 2.16 -19.93
C GLY A 68 -1.90 1.73 -18.57
N GLY A 69 -2.26 2.68 -17.70
CA GLY A 69 -2.93 2.41 -16.42
C GLY A 69 -1.98 2.08 -15.26
N GLY A 70 -2.55 2.03 -14.05
CA GLY A 70 -1.81 1.82 -12.81
C GLY A 70 -1.38 3.11 -12.10
N LEU A 71 -0.72 2.93 -10.95
CA LEU A 71 -0.39 3.98 -9.99
C LEU A 71 1.13 4.03 -9.81
N PRO A 72 1.88 4.81 -10.62
CA PRO A 72 3.35 4.76 -10.66
C PRO A 72 4.02 5.17 -9.36
N LEU A 73 3.38 6.04 -8.56
CA LEU A 73 3.96 6.50 -7.30
C LEU A 73 3.68 5.54 -6.14
N LEU A 74 2.62 4.74 -6.23
CA LEU A 74 2.28 3.68 -5.27
C LEU A 74 3.04 2.37 -5.53
N ALA A 75 3.33 2.08 -6.80
CA ALA A 75 4.06 0.89 -7.23
C ALA A 75 5.35 0.62 -6.43
N PRO A 76 6.31 1.56 -6.28
CA PRO A 76 7.55 1.29 -5.56
C PRO A 76 7.32 0.92 -4.09
N MET A 77 6.33 1.52 -3.43
CA MET A 77 5.99 1.17 -2.04
C MET A 77 5.36 -0.22 -1.96
N SER A 78 4.54 -0.59 -2.94
CA SER A 78 3.98 -1.94 -3.06
C SER A 78 5.07 -2.99 -3.32
N GLU A 79 6.08 -2.68 -4.13
CA GLU A 79 7.23 -3.55 -4.37
C GLU A 79 8.02 -3.80 -3.08
N VAL A 80 8.34 -2.73 -2.34
CA VAL A 80 9.03 -2.83 -1.05
C VAL A 80 8.22 -3.65 -0.05
N ALA A 81 6.94 -3.31 0.14
CA ALA A 81 6.07 -3.98 1.10
C ALA A 81 5.91 -5.47 0.76
N GLY A 82 5.72 -5.82 -0.51
CA GLY A 82 5.65 -7.21 -0.97
C GLY A 82 6.92 -8.00 -0.66
N ARG A 83 8.11 -7.43 -0.93
CA ARG A 83 9.38 -8.11 -0.61
C ARG A 83 9.59 -8.27 0.88
N MET A 84 9.29 -7.22 1.65
CA MET A 84 9.39 -7.26 3.10
C MET A 84 8.42 -8.28 3.71
N ALA A 85 7.22 -8.44 3.13
CA ALA A 85 6.20 -9.35 3.67
C ALA A 85 6.71 -10.78 3.80
N THR A 86 7.41 -11.29 2.79
CA THR A 86 8.06 -12.60 2.88
C THR A 86 9.18 -12.62 3.93
N GLN A 87 10.00 -11.58 4.00
CA GLN A 87 11.11 -11.52 4.96
C GLN A 87 10.61 -11.53 6.41
N VAL A 88 9.63 -10.69 6.73
CA VAL A 88 9.05 -10.63 8.08
C VAL A 88 8.24 -11.89 8.37
N GLY A 89 7.52 -12.43 7.37
CA GLY A 89 6.81 -13.71 7.52
C GLY A 89 7.77 -14.86 7.86
N ALA A 90 8.89 -14.98 7.15
CA ALA A 90 9.92 -15.97 7.42
C ALA A 90 10.57 -15.78 8.81
N TYR A 91 10.79 -14.53 9.22
CA TYR A 91 11.31 -14.22 10.56
C TYR A 91 10.32 -14.63 11.65
N HIS A 92 9.05 -14.27 11.51
CA HIS A 92 8.00 -14.56 12.48
C HIS A 92 7.57 -16.03 12.50
N LEU A 93 7.85 -16.79 11.44
CA LEU A 93 7.69 -18.25 11.44
C LEU A 93 8.63 -18.96 12.42
N GLN A 94 9.74 -18.33 12.83
CA GLN A 94 10.66 -18.95 13.79
C GLN A 94 9.98 -19.13 15.16
N LYS A 95 10.28 -20.25 15.82
CA LYS A 95 9.62 -20.60 17.08
C LYS A 95 9.86 -19.57 18.19
N ALA A 96 11.06 -18.97 18.22
CA ALA A 96 11.43 -17.91 19.15
C ALA A 96 10.57 -16.64 19.00
N ASN A 97 9.96 -16.43 17.83
CA ASN A 97 9.10 -15.29 17.53
C ASN A 97 7.60 -15.65 17.62
N GLY A 98 7.26 -16.82 18.17
CA GLY A 98 5.88 -17.27 18.36
C GLY A 98 5.27 -18.04 17.19
N GLY A 99 5.99 -18.18 16.07
CA GLY A 99 5.53 -18.92 14.91
C GLY A 99 5.62 -20.44 15.04
N LEU A 100 5.31 -21.12 13.94
CA LEU A 100 5.26 -22.57 13.83
C LEU A 100 6.61 -23.24 14.12
N GLY A 101 7.72 -22.56 13.80
CA GLY A 101 9.07 -23.10 13.82
C GLY A 101 9.53 -23.61 12.44
N ALA A 102 8.91 -23.15 11.36
CA ALA A 102 9.21 -23.59 10.00
C ALA A 102 10.29 -22.72 9.33
N LEU A 103 11.21 -23.36 8.60
CA LEU A 103 12.13 -22.69 7.69
C LEU A 103 11.56 -22.78 6.28
N LEU A 104 11.28 -21.63 5.64
CA LEU A 104 10.60 -21.60 4.35
C LEU A 104 11.27 -22.44 3.26
N GLY A 105 12.60 -22.46 3.20
CA GLY A 105 13.32 -23.26 2.20
C GLY A 105 13.46 -24.75 2.51
N GLY A 106 13.09 -25.18 3.72
CA GLY A 106 13.44 -26.50 4.22
C GLY A 106 14.95 -26.76 4.15
N VAL A 107 15.31 -28.04 4.08
CA VAL A 107 16.67 -28.54 3.78
C VAL A 107 16.54 -29.90 3.08
N PRO A 108 17.56 -30.43 2.38
CA PRO A 108 17.46 -31.75 1.77
C PRO A 108 16.97 -32.83 2.76
N GLY A 109 15.83 -33.47 2.44
CA GLY A 109 15.16 -34.44 3.30
C GLY A 109 14.06 -33.87 4.23
N VAL A 110 13.85 -32.54 4.24
CA VAL A 110 12.81 -31.85 5.01
C VAL A 110 12.00 -30.96 4.07
N ALA A 111 10.67 -31.01 4.20
CA ALA A 111 9.77 -30.23 3.35
C ALA A 111 10.01 -28.71 3.48
N ALA A 112 9.84 -28.00 2.37
CA ALA A 112 9.78 -26.54 2.36
C ALA A 112 8.47 -26.04 2.98
N GLY A 113 8.47 -24.79 3.43
CA GLY A 113 7.26 -24.15 3.94
C GLY A 113 6.28 -23.79 2.83
N LYS A 114 4.98 -23.88 3.14
CA LYS A 114 3.88 -23.52 2.25
C LYS A 114 3.52 -22.04 2.40
N VAL A 115 3.66 -21.28 1.32
CA VAL A 115 3.34 -19.85 1.25
C VAL A 115 2.16 -19.61 0.33
N VAL A 116 1.11 -18.97 0.85
CA VAL A 116 -0.04 -18.52 0.07
C VAL A 116 0.00 -17.01 -0.07
N VAL A 117 -0.10 -16.51 -1.31
CA VAL A 117 -0.17 -15.07 -1.60
C VAL A 117 -1.56 -14.76 -2.12
N LEU A 118 -2.32 -13.95 -1.38
CA LEU A 118 -3.64 -13.48 -1.78
C LEU A 118 -3.48 -12.16 -2.56
N GLY A 119 -3.75 -12.22 -3.85
CA GLY A 119 -3.52 -11.13 -4.81
C GLY A 119 -2.20 -11.29 -5.55
N GLY A 120 -2.25 -11.27 -6.88
CA GLY A 120 -1.10 -11.36 -7.77
C GLY A 120 -0.54 -10.02 -8.21
N GLY A 121 -1.04 -8.89 -7.69
CA GLY A 121 -0.65 -7.51 -8.06
C GLY A 121 0.83 -7.18 -7.82
N VAL A 122 1.18 -5.89 -7.73
CA VAL A 122 2.60 -5.47 -7.58
C VAL A 122 3.22 -6.02 -6.29
N ALA A 123 2.52 -5.86 -5.15
CA ALA A 123 2.97 -6.39 -3.87
C ALA A 123 3.02 -7.92 -3.87
N GLY A 124 1.93 -8.58 -4.30
CA GLY A 124 1.85 -10.04 -4.37
C GLY A 124 2.92 -10.68 -5.25
N PHE A 125 3.22 -10.09 -6.41
CA PHE A 125 4.31 -10.55 -7.28
C PHE A 125 5.68 -10.47 -6.61
N ASN A 126 5.93 -9.38 -5.88
CA ASN A 126 7.20 -9.20 -5.17
C ASN A 126 7.32 -10.13 -3.96
N ALA A 127 6.22 -10.38 -3.24
CA ALA A 127 6.15 -11.39 -2.18
C ALA A 127 6.42 -12.79 -2.75
N THR A 128 5.76 -13.13 -3.85
CA THR A 128 5.96 -14.40 -4.58
C THR A 128 7.44 -14.56 -4.97
N LYS A 129 8.04 -13.51 -5.55
CA LYS A 129 9.45 -13.52 -5.97
C LYS A 129 10.40 -13.81 -4.80
N MET A 130 10.16 -13.19 -3.66
CA MET A 130 10.96 -13.44 -2.47
C MET A 130 10.75 -14.85 -1.91
N ALA A 131 9.50 -15.31 -1.84
CA ALA A 131 9.18 -16.64 -1.29
C ALA A 131 9.76 -17.77 -2.14
N VAL A 132 9.64 -17.68 -3.47
CA VAL A 132 10.29 -18.60 -4.40
C VAL A 132 11.82 -18.53 -4.26
N GLY A 133 12.38 -17.34 -4.11
CA GLY A 133 13.83 -17.15 -3.89
C GLY A 133 14.34 -17.79 -2.60
N LEU A 134 13.51 -17.90 -1.57
CA LEU A 134 13.81 -18.61 -0.33
C LEU A 134 13.61 -20.14 -0.42
N GLY A 135 13.06 -20.65 -1.53
CA GLY A 135 12.81 -22.08 -1.74
C GLY A 135 11.47 -22.59 -1.21
N ALA A 136 10.52 -21.70 -0.90
CA ALA A 136 9.19 -22.08 -0.42
C ALA A 136 8.33 -22.72 -1.53
N GLU A 137 7.33 -23.51 -1.12
CA GLU A 137 6.23 -23.91 -1.99
C GLU A 137 5.21 -22.77 -2.05
N VAL A 138 5.07 -22.11 -3.20
CA VAL A 138 4.27 -20.88 -3.33
C VAL A 138 3.00 -21.11 -4.15
N THR A 139 1.86 -20.67 -3.60
CA THR A 139 0.57 -20.61 -4.30
C THR A 139 0.08 -19.16 -4.34
N VAL A 140 -0.27 -18.65 -5.52
CA VAL A 140 -0.81 -17.30 -5.72
C VAL A 140 -2.27 -17.40 -6.12
N LEU A 141 -3.16 -16.74 -5.35
CA LEU A 141 -4.58 -16.67 -5.64
C LEU A 141 -4.94 -15.28 -6.17
N ASP A 142 -5.58 -15.22 -7.33
CA ASP A 142 -6.09 -13.96 -7.92
C ASP A 142 -7.40 -14.23 -8.70
N ARG A 143 -8.23 -13.19 -8.88
CA ARG A 143 -9.43 -13.25 -9.74
C ARG A 143 -9.13 -12.90 -11.20
N ASN A 144 -7.99 -12.26 -11.46
CA ASN A 144 -7.55 -11.91 -12.80
C ASN A 144 -6.76 -13.06 -13.42
N VAL A 145 -7.41 -13.84 -14.29
CA VAL A 145 -6.78 -14.98 -14.98
C VAL A 145 -5.60 -14.54 -15.85
N GLU A 146 -5.63 -13.38 -16.49
CA GLU A 146 -4.50 -12.89 -17.27
C GLU A 146 -3.32 -12.51 -16.38
N ARG A 147 -3.58 -12.07 -15.15
CA ARG A 147 -2.51 -11.87 -14.17
C ARG A 147 -1.90 -13.20 -13.74
N LEU A 148 -2.72 -14.22 -13.50
CA LEU A 148 -2.24 -15.56 -13.18
C LEU A 148 -1.44 -16.17 -14.34
N ARG A 149 -1.90 -16.02 -15.58
CA ARG A 149 -1.18 -16.45 -16.79
C ARG A 149 0.21 -15.82 -16.88
N TYR A 150 0.29 -14.50 -16.68
CA TYR A 150 1.57 -13.79 -16.65
C TYR A 150 2.53 -14.31 -15.58
N LEU A 151 2.02 -14.65 -14.39
CA LEU A 151 2.83 -15.23 -13.33
C LEU A 151 3.31 -16.63 -13.69
N ASP A 152 2.43 -17.47 -14.25
CA ASP A 152 2.79 -18.81 -14.71
C ASP A 152 3.89 -18.77 -15.79
N ASP A 153 3.78 -17.89 -16.79
CA ASP A 153 4.79 -17.73 -17.85
C ASP A 153 6.19 -17.36 -17.29
N ILE A 154 6.23 -16.54 -16.23
CA ILE A 154 7.49 -16.11 -15.60
C ILE A 154 8.12 -17.20 -14.74
N TYR A 155 7.29 -17.91 -13.98
CA TYR A 155 7.78 -18.90 -13.01
C TYR A 155 7.83 -20.32 -13.59
N GLN A 156 7.27 -20.55 -14.78
CA GLN A 156 7.34 -21.79 -15.54
C GLN A 156 6.97 -23.01 -14.69
N GLY A 157 5.82 -22.94 -14.02
CA GLY A 157 5.33 -23.99 -13.13
C GLY A 157 6.01 -24.09 -11.75
N ARG A 158 6.96 -23.21 -11.39
CA ARG A 158 7.55 -23.17 -10.02
C ARG A 158 6.58 -22.69 -8.94
N ILE A 159 5.48 -22.06 -9.32
CA ILE A 159 4.42 -21.65 -8.40
C ILE A 159 3.10 -22.24 -8.86
N LYS A 160 2.16 -22.41 -7.93
CA LYS A 160 0.77 -22.71 -8.27
C LYS A 160 0.02 -21.39 -8.46
N THR A 161 -0.64 -21.22 -9.60
CA THR A 161 -1.53 -20.07 -9.84
C THR A 161 -2.98 -20.53 -9.81
N VAL A 162 -3.77 -20.01 -8.88
CA VAL A 162 -5.12 -20.51 -8.58
C VAL A 162 -6.13 -19.38 -8.70
N TYR A 163 -7.27 -19.64 -9.36
CA TYR A 163 -8.36 -18.68 -9.41
C TYR A 163 -9.00 -18.53 -8.03
N SER A 164 -9.11 -17.28 -7.54
CA SER A 164 -9.54 -16.98 -6.18
C SER A 164 -11.06 -17.11 -5.99
N THR A 165 -11.53 -18.30 -5.63
CA THR A 165 -12.87 -18.55 -5.08
C THR A 165 -12.82 -18.60 -3.54
N ALA A 166 -13.96 -18.45 -2.85
CA ALA A 166 -14.01 -18.59 -1.39
C ALA A 166 -13.50 -19.97 -0.93
N GLN A 167 -13.89 -21.04 -1.63
CA GLN A 167 -13.42 -22.39 -1.37
C GLN A 167 -11.91 -22.53 -1.53
N ALA A 168 -11.33 -21.98 -2.60
CA ALA A 168 -9.89 -22.03 -2.81
C ALA A 168 -9.13 -21.23 -1.73
N VAL A 169 -9.64 -20.05 -1.35
CA VAL A 169 -9.03 -19.28 -0.25
C VAL A 169 -9.02 -20.09 1.04
N GLU A 170 -10.13 -20.71 1.41
CA GLU A 170 -10.21 -21.58 2.59
C GLU A 170 -9.23 -22.75 2.52
N GLU A 171 -9.29 -23.55 1.45
CA GLU A 171 -8.44 -24.74 1.25
C GLU A 171 -6.95 -24.41 1.37
N TYR A 172 -6.48 -23.42 0.62
CA TYR A 172 -5.06 -23.09 0.60
C TYR A 172 -4.61 -22.38 1.87
N CYS A 173 -5.43 -21.54 2.50
CA CYS A 173 -5.03 -20.85 3.73
C CYS A 173 -4.94 -21.80 4.93
N ILE A 174 -5.82 -22.81 5.02
CA ILE A 174 -5.79 -23.80 6.12
C ILE A 174 -4.46 -24.56 6.15
N GLU A 175 -3.91 -24.88 4.98
CA GLU A 175 -2.65 -25.62 4.85
C GLU A 175 -1.39 -24.75 4.87
N ALA A 176 -1.53 -23.42 4.89
CA ALA A 176 -0.40 -22.51 4.74
C ALA A 176 0.38 -22.34 6.06
N ASP A 177 1.70 -22.36 5.98
CA ASP A 177 2.56 -21.91 7.08
C ASP A 177 2.58 -20.37 7.13
N LEU A 178 2.58 -19.74 5.96
CA LEU A 178 2.59 -18.28 5.79
C LEU A 178 1.55 -17.85 4.75
N VAL A 179 0.63 -16.98 5.15
CA VAL A 179 -0.28 -16.28 4.22
C VAL A 179 0.16 -14.82 4.10
N ILE A 180 0.24 -14.31 2.87
CA ILE A 180 0.55 -12.91 2.58
C ILE A 180 -0.65 -12.27 1.90
N GLY A 181 -1.32 -11.38 2.62
CA GLY A 181 -2.47 -10.62 2.14
C GLY A 181 -2.03 -9.37 1.38
N THR A 182 -2.21 -9.34 0.05
CA THR A 182 -1.80 -8.20 -0.80
C THR A 182 -2.92 -7.61 -1.63
N VAL A 183 -4.16 -7.95 -1.30
CA VAL A 183 -5.33 -7.52 -2.08
C VAL A 183 -5.63 -6.06 -1.83
N LEU A 184 -5.54 -5.29 -2.91
CA LEU A 184 -5.75 -3.85 -2.95
C LEU A 184 -6.88 -3.54 -3.94
N ILE A 185 -7.91 -2.85 -3.48
CA ILE A 185 -8.96 -2.31 -4.35
C ILE A 185 -8.82 -0.78 -4.32
N PRO A 186 -8.34 -0.14 -5.41
CA PRO A 186 -8.14 1.31 -5.43
C PRO A 186 -9.39 2.08 -5.00
N GLY A 187 -9.27 2.89 -3.95
CA GLY A 187 -10.34 3.74 -3.44
C GLY A 187 -11.44 3.04 -2.63
N ALA A 188 -11.26 1.77 -2.25
CA ALA A 188 -12.19 1.01 -1.41
C ALA A 188 -11.45 0.28 -0.28
N ASN A 189 -12.19 -0.20 0.72
CA ASN A 189 -11.62 -1.06 1.76
C ASN A 189 -11.19 -2.42 1.18
N ALA A 190 -10.16 -3.00 1.77
CA ALA A 190 -9.72 -4.35 1.44
C ALA A 190 -10.85 -5.36 1.76
N PRO A 191 -11.13 -6.33 0.88
CA PRO A 191 -12.11 -7.38 1.16
C PRO A 191 -11.59 -8.32 2.25
N LYS A 192 -12.48 -8.76 3.14
CA LYS A 192 -12.19 -9.78 4.15
C LYS A 192 -12.21 -11.15 3.50
N LEU A 193 -11.02 -11.66 3.16
CA LEU A 193 -10.84 -12.94 2.46
C LEU A 193 -10.60 -14.10 3.41
N VAL A 194 -9.88 -13.86 4.52
CA VAL A 194 -9.63 -14.86 5.56
C VAL A 194 -10.55 -14.56 6.73
N THR A 195 -11.63 -15.31 6.82
CA THR A 195 -12.64 -15.13 7.89
C THR A 195 -12.17 -15.74 9.20
N THR A 196 -12.86 -15.41 10.28
CA THR A 196 -12.61 -16.00 11.60
C THR A 196 -12.69 -17.54 11.57
N GLU A 197 -13.64 -18.10 10.81
CA GLU A 197 -13.80 -19.55 10.65
C GLU A 197 -12.61 -20.20 9.93
N ILE A 198 -11.99 -19.49 8.97
CA ILE A 198 -10.77 -19.95 8.31
C ILE A 198 -9.61 -19.90 9.31
N LEU A 199 -9.45 -18.79 10.05
CA LEU A 199 -8.39 -18.64 11.05
C LEU A 199 -8.39 -19.77 12.09
N GLN A 200 -9.58 -20.16 12.57
CA GLN A 200 -9.74 -21.25 13.54
C GLN A 200 -9.30 -22.63 13.03
N LYS A 201 -9.31 -22.81 11.71
CA LYS A 201 -8.92 -24.07 11.06
C LYS A 201 -7.45 -24.08 10.65
N MET A 202 -6.79 -22.93 10.62
CA MET A 202 -5.37 -22.83 10.29
C MET A 202 -4.50 -23.50 11.35
N GLN A 203 -3.30 -23.89 10.94
CA GLN A 203 -2.34 -24.51 11.83
C GLN A 203 -1.88 -23.50 12.93
N PRO A 204 -1.92 -23.87 14.22
CA PRO A 204 -1.43 -22.99 15.28
C PRO A 204 0.04 -22.61 15.09
N GLY A 205 0.34 -21.32 15.17
CA GLY A 205 1.66 -20.76 14.88
C GLY A 205 1.91 -20.43 13.40
N ALA A 206 0.97 -20.71 12.49
CA ALA A 206 0.98 -20.13 11.16
C ALA A 206 1.01 -18.59 11.24
N VAL A 207 1.58 -17.96 10.22
CA VAL A 207 1.77 -16.51 10.18
C VAL A 207 0.93 -15.91 9.07
N ILE A 208 0.24 -14.81 9.35
CA ILE A 208 -0.37 -13.96 8.32
C ILE A 208 0.33 -12.62 8.31
N VAL A 209 0.83 -12.21 7.14
CA VAL A 209 1.34 -10.86 6.90
C VAL A 209 0.34 -10.11 6.06
N ASP A 210 -0.37 -9.16 6.69
CA ASP A 210 -1.42 -8.39 6.04
C ASP A 210 -0.86 -7.06 5.51
N VAL A 211 -0.42 -7.07 4.26
CA VAL A 211 0.07 -5.87 3.54
C VAL A 211 -1.08 -4.93 3.21
N ALA A 212 -2.32 -5.43 3.16
CA ALA A 212 -3.51 -4.63 2.88
C ALA A 212 -4.05 -3.89 4.11
N ILE A 213 -3.33 -3.91 5.24
CA ILE A 213 -3.77 -3.30 6.49
C ILE A 213 -4.00 -1.78 6.38
N ASP A 214 -3.27 -1.08 5.51
CA ASP A 214 -3.47 0.34 5.20
C ASP A 214 -4.89 0.64 4.68
N GLN A 215 -5.64 -0.38 4.24
CA GLN A 215 -7.01 -0.28 3.75
C GLN A 215 -7.98 -1.16 4.56
N GLY A 216 -7.63 -1.42 5.82
CA GLY A 216 -8.45 -2.19 6.75
C GLY A 216 -8.13 -3.68 6.83
N GLY A 217 -7.21 -4.19 5.99
CA GLY A 217 -6.70 -5.57 6.06
C GLY A 217 -7.61 -6.63 5.46
N CYS A 218 -7.02 -7.75 5.04
CA CYS A 218 -7.69 -8.85 4.33
C CYS A 218 -8.27 -9.95 5.24
N THR A 219 -8.16 -9.81 6.56
CA THR A 219 -8.73 -10.77 7.54
C THR A 219 -9.73 -10.08 8.48
N ASP A 220 -10.64 -10.85 9.06
CA ASP A 220 -11.59 -10.34 10.07
C ASP A 220 -10.88 -9.84 11.34
N ALA A 221 -9.76 -10.47 11.71
CA ALA A 221 -9.00 -10.15 12.91
C ALA A 221 -7.95 -9.05 12.71
N SER A 222 -7.72 -8.60 11.47
CA SER A 222 -6.69 -7.62 11.14
C SER A 222 -6.92 -6.29 11.85
N LYS A 223 -5.93 -5.86 12.63
CA LYS A 223 -5.87 -4.53 13.26
C LYS A 223 -4.49 -3.92 13.07
N PRO A 224 -4.38 -2.61 12.81
CA PRO A 224 -3.08 -1.98 12.60
C PRO A 224 -2.14 -2.18 13.80
N THR A 225 -0.89 -2.55 13.51
CA THR A 225 0.21 -2.66 14.47
C THR A 225 1.34 -1.69 14.11
N THR A 226 2.40 -1.66 14.91
CA THR A 226 3.54 -0.77 14.71
C THR A 226 4.84 -1.55 14.57
N HIS A 227 5.90 -0.94 14.06
CA HIS A 227 7.23 -1.59 14.02
C HIS A 227 7.75 -2.00 15.41
N LYS A 228 7.30 -1.34 16.48
CA LYS A 228 7.69 -1.66 17.86
C LYS A 228 6.97 -2.90 18.37
N ASP A 229 5.67 -2.98 18.11
CA ASP A 229 4.78 -4.06 18.55
C ASP A 229 4.09 -4.65 17.31
N PRO A 230 4.81 -5.43 16.46
CA PRO A 230 4.39 -5.71 15.09
C PRO A 230 3.34 -6.81 14.96
N THR A 231 3.24 -7.68 15.96
CA THR A 231 2.43 -8.91 15.87
C THR A 231 1.48 -9.09 17.05
N PHE A 232 0.39 -9.80 16.80
CA PHE A 232 -0.51 -10.33 17.84
C PHE A 232 -1.05 -11.69 17.39
N VAL A 233 -1.60 -12.46 18.32
CA VAL A 233 -2.22 -13.76 18.01
C VAL A 233 -3.73 -13.61 17.94
N ALA A 234 -4.36 -14.21 16.92
CA ALA A 234 -5.80 -14.38 16.80
C ALA A 234 -6.10 -15.82 16.38
N GLU A 235 -6.99 -16.51 17.10
CA GLU A 235 -7.34 -17.93 16.83
C GLU A 235 -6.13 -18.87 16.70
N GLY A 236 -5.03 -18.61 17.42
CA GLY A 236 -3.80 -19.40 17.36
C GLY A 236 -2.87 -19.07 16.19
N VAL A 237 -3.24 -18.13 15.32
CA VAL A 237 -2.45 -17.65 14.18
C VAL A 237 -1.77 -16.33 14.55
N LEU A 238 -0.49 -16.17 14.17
CA LEU A 238 0.27 -14.95 14.41
C LEU A 238 0.06 -13.95 13.28
N LEU A 239 -0.54 -12.80 13.56
CA LEU A 239 -0.82 -11.75 12.58
C LEU A 239 0.22 -10.65 12.68
N TYR A 240 0.83 -10.29 11.55
CA TYR A 240 1.66 -9.12 11.34
C TYR A 240 0.87 -8.10 10.50
N CYS A 241 0.59 -6.93 11.06
CA CYS A 241 -0.31 -5.92 10.48
C CYS A 241 0.27 -4.50 10.53
N VAL A 242 1.56 -4.34 10.27
CA VAL A 242 2.22 -3.02 10.32
C VAL A 242 1.83 -2.21 9.07
N ALA A 243 1.12 -1.10 9.26
CA ALA A 243 0.65 -0.19 8.20
C ALA A 243 1.79 0.33 7.30
N ASN A 244 2.80 0.96 7.87
CA ASN A 244 3.93 1.50 7.09
C ASN A 244 5.10 0.51 6.98
N MET A 245 4.90 -0.65 6.36
CA MET A 245 6.00 -1.64 6.19
C MET A 245 7.25 -1.02 5.54
N PRO A 246 7.17 -0.25 4.44
CA PRO A 246 8.34 0.35 3.79
C PRO A 246 9.15 1.30 4.69
N GLY A 247 8.53 1.84 5.75
CA GLY A 247 9.21 2.63 6.77
C GLY A 247 10.28 1.87 7.56
N GLY A 248 10.24 0.53 7.56
CA GLY A 248 11.28 -0.30 8.20
C GLY A 248 12.59 -0.41 7.40
N VAL A 249 12.60 0.03 6.14
CA VAL A 249 13.78 -0.02 5.24
C VAL A 249 14.01 1.33 4.54
N PRO A 250 14.18 2.43 5.30
CA PRO A 250 14.11 3.79 4.77
C PRO A 250 15.16 4.09 3.69
N LEU A 251 16.34 3.47 3.76
CA LEU A 251 17.37 3.61 2.73
C LEU A 251 16.84 3.18 1.36
N THR A 252 16.21 2.00 1.28
CA THR A 252 15.65 1.48 0.03
C THR A 252 14.39 2.21 -0.38
N SER A 253 13.44 2.39 0.54
CA SER A 253 12.13 2.97 0.22
C SER A 253 12.23 4.45 -0.17
N THR A 254 13.14 5.21 0.45
CA THR A 254 13.35 6.63 0.09
C THR A 254 13.87 6.76 -1.34
N TYR A 255 14.89 6.00 -1.74
CA TYR A 255 15.37 6.04 -3.13
C TYR A 255 14.30 5.55 -4.12
N ALA A 256 13.58 4.49 -3.79
CA ALA A 256 12.52 3.96 -4.66
C ALA A 256 11.39 4.99 -4.89
N LEU A 257 10.92 5.65 -3.82
CA LEU A 257 9.89 6.68 -3.93
C LEU A 257 10.39 7.93 -4.64
N ASN A 258 11.60 8.40 -4.30
CA ASN A 258 12.17 9.60 -4.92
C ASN A 258 12.39 9.41 -6.42
N ASN A 259 12.89 8.25 -6.86
CA ASN A 259 13.08 7.99 -8.29
C ASN A 259 11.75 8.07 -9.07
N ALA A 260 10.64 7.66 -8.46
CA ALA A 260 9.31 7.74 -9.07
C ALA A 260 8.71 9.14 -9.02
N THR A 261 8.90 9.88 -7.93
CA THR A 261 8.30 11.21 -7.69
C THR A 261 9.09 12.35 -8.31
N LEU A 262 10.41 12.21 -8.44
CA LEU A 262 11.32 13.27 -8.90
C LEU A 262 10.90 13.92 -10.23
N PRO A 263 10.48 13.18 -11.28
CA PRO A 263 10.01 13.80 -12.52
C PRO A 263 8.83 14.77 -12.31
N PHE A 264 7.88 14.41 -11.44
CA PHE A 264 6.71 15.24 -11.13
C PHE A 264 7.09 16.44 -10.26
N VAL A 265 7.95 16.23 -9.26
CA VAL A 265 8.49 17.31 -8.42
C VAL A 265 9.19 18.36 -9.29
N LEU A 266 10.06 17.94 -10.20
CA LEU A 266 10.77 18.84 -11.12
C LEU A 266 9.81 19.53 -12.09
N ALA A 267 8.79 18.85 -12.60
CA ALA A 267 7.79 19.44 -13.48
C ALA A 267 7.03 20.58 -12.77
N ILE A 268 6.57 20.35 -11.53
CA ILE A 268 5.87 21.36 -10.73
C ILE A 268 6.81 22.51 -10.40
N ALA A 269 8.04 22.23 -9.95
CA ALA A 269 9.00 23.25 -9.56
C ALA A 269 9.43 24.15 -10.75
N ASN A 270 9.62 23.59 -11.93
CA ASN A 270 10.10 24.33 -13.10
C ASN A 270 8.99 25.09 -13.84
N LYS A 271 7.77 24.53 -13.91
CA LYS A 271 6.66 25.09 -14.71
C LYS A 271 5.62 25.84 -13.88
N GLY A 272 5.64 25.66 -12.56
CA GLY A 272 4.53 26.00 -11.68
C GLY A 272 3.40 24.97 -11.75
N VAL A 273 2.61 24.88 -10.68
CA VAL A 273 1.58 23.86 -10.50
C VAL A 273 0.49 23.88 -11.58
N LYS A 274 0.05 25.06 -12.00
CA LYS A 274 -0.99 25.22 -13.03
C LYS A 274 -0.56 24.61 -14.36
N GLN A 275 0.59 25.01 -14.88
CA GLN A 275 1.07 24.51 -16.17
C GLN A 275 1.46 23.03 -16.09
N ALA A 276 2.11 22.59 -15.00
CA ALA A 276 2.47 21.19 -14.82
C ALA A 276 1.25 20.25 -14.84
N LEU A 277 0.16 20.64 -14.17
CA LEU A 277 -1.09 19.87 -14.16
C LEU A 277 -1.81 19.89 -15.51
N LEU A 278 -1.79 21.01 -16.24
CA LEU A 278 -2.42 21.09 -17.56
C LEU A 278 -1.65 20.34 -18.66
N ASP A 279 -0.32 20.28 -18.55
CA ASP A 279 0.54 19.53 -19.48
C ASP A 279 0.44 18.02 -19.31
N ASP A 280 0.18 17.55 -18.09
CA ASP A 280 0.17 16.13 -17.76
C ASP A 280 -1.16 15.71 -17.11
N LYS A 281 -2.03 15.10 -17.91
CA LYS A 281 -3.30 14.52 -17.45
C LYS A 281 -3.12 13.49 -16.32
N HIS A 282 -1.97 12.83 -16.25
CA HIS A 282 -1.71 11.81 -15.24
C HIS A 282 -1.36 12.41 -13.88
N LEU A 283 -0.61 13.52 -13.88
CA LEU A 283 -0.40 14.34 -12.70
C LEU A 283 -1.68 15.06 -12.29
N LEU A 284 -2.50 15.53 -13.25
CA LEU A 284 -3.81 16.13 -13.00
C LEU A 284 -4.76 15.19 -12.24
N ASN A 285 -4.75 13.90 -12.57
CA ASN A 285 -5.52 12.88 -11.83
C ASN A 285 -5.05 12.74 -10.36
N GLY A 286 -3.83 13.18 -10.06
CA GLY A 286 -3.26 13.32 -8.72
C GLY A 286 -3.91 14.43 -7.89
N LEU A 287 -4.53 15.43 -8.51
CA LEU A 287 -5.09 16.57 -7.79
C LEU A 287 -6.30 16.15 -6.96
N ASN A 288 -6.23 16.38 -5.65
CA ASN A 288 -7.27 15.99 -4.71
C ASN A 288 -8.00 17.21 -4.14
N ILE A 289 -7.24 18.24 -3.71
CA ILE A 289 -7.79 19.51 -3.20
C ILE A 289 -7.15 20.67 -3.95
N CYS A 290 -7.95 21.67 -4.32
CA CYS A 290 -7.48 22.88 -4.97
C CYS A 290 -8.26 24.09 -4.46
N GLN A 291 -7.61 24.95 -3.65
CA GLN A 291 -8.22 26.17 -3.07
C GLN A 291 -9.59 25.93 -2.44
N GLY A 292 -9.70 24.88 -1.61
CA GLY A 292 -10.94 24.51 -0.91
C GLY A 292 -11.92 23.66 -1.72
N LYS A 293 -11.66 23.40 -3.00
CA LYS A 293 -12.49 22.51 -3.85
C LYS A 293 -11.96 21.09 -3.82
N VAL A 294 -12.85 20.11 -3.63
CA VAL A 294 -12.52 18.69 -3.77
C VAL A 294 -12.57 18.31 -5.24
N THR A 295 -11.46 17.76 -5.75
CA THR A 295 -11.25 17.49 -7.19
C THR A 295 -11.10 16.00 -7.51
N TYR A 296 -11.05 15.15 -6.49
CA TYR A 296 -11.05 13.70 -6.66
C TYR A 296 -12.41 13.11 -6.30
N SER A 297 -13.09 12.53 -7.29
CA SER A 297 -14.51 12.14 -7.19
C SER A 297 -14.77 11.05 -6.14
N ALA A 298 -13.84 10.12 -5.93
CA ALA A 298 -14.00 9.06 -4.94
C ALA A 298 -14.01 9.61 -3.51
N VAL A 299 -13.19 10.63 -3.22
CA VAL A 299 -13.16 11.31 -1.90
C VAL A 299 -14.44 12.10 -1.70
N ALA A 300 -14.86 12.87 -2.71
CA ALA A 300 -16.11 13.63 -2.67
C ALA A 300 -17.32 12.71 -2.38
N LYS A 301 -17.41 11.57 -3.08
CA LYS A 301 -18.46 10.58 -2.87
C LYS A 301 -18.38 9.91 -1.49
N ALA A 302 -17.19 9.53 -1.04
CA ALA A 302 -17.01 8.84 0.23
C ALA A 302 -17.39 9.71 1.43
N GLN A 303 -17.19 11.03 1.32
CA GLN A 303 -17.41 11.98 2.42
C GLN A 303 -18.65 12.88 2.23
N GLY A 304 -19.41 12.72 1.14
CA GLY A 304 -20.60 13.52 0.86
C GLY A 304 -20.29 15.01 0.58
N LEU A 305 -19.17 15.28 -0.09
CA LEU A 305 -18.71 16.64 -0.42
C LEU A 305 -18.98 17.00 -1.89
N ASP A 306 -18.99 18.29 -2.19
CA ASP A 306 -19.13 18.79 -3.57
C ASP A 306 -17.88 18.46 -4.41
N PHE A 307 -18.12 17.93 -5.61
CA PHE A 307 -17.07 17.59 -6.57
C PHE A 307 -16.90 18.69 -7.62
N THR A 308 -15.67 19.14 -7.82
CA THR A 308 -15.28 20.00 -8.95
C THR A 308 -14.32 19.26 -9.87
N PRO A 309 -14.53 19.22 -11.20
CA PRO A 309 -13.54 18.64 -12.10
C PRO A 309 -12.16 19.29 -11.93
N ALA A 310 -11.11 18.46 -11.80
CA ALA A 310 -9.74 18.94 -11.55
C ALA A 310 -9.29 20.00 -12.57
N VAL A 311 -9.62 19.81 -13.86
CA VAL A 311 -9.27 20.77 -14.92
C VAL A 311 -9.90 22.15 -14.71
N ASP A 312 -11.13 22.23 -14.19
CA ASP A 312 -11.83 23.49 -13.96
C ASP A 312 -11.25 24.22 -12.75
N ALA A 313 -10.92 23.47 -11.69
CA ALA A 313 -10.24 24.01 -10.53
C ALA A 313 -8.86 24.58 -10.89
N VAL A 314 -8.07 23.86 -11.71
CA VAL A 314 -6.73 24.31 -12.13
C VAL A 314 -6.77 25.51 -13.06
N LYS A 315 -7.76 25.61 -13.96
CA LYS A 315 -7.91 26.78 -14.84
C LYS A 315 -8.16 28.08 -14.06
N ALA A 316 -8.79 27.98 -12.90
CA ALA A 316 -9.13 29.10 -12.02
C ALA A 316 -7.99 29.55 -11.09
N LEU A 317 -6.88 28.80 -11.00
CA LEU A 317 -5.65 29.23 -10.32
C LEU A 317 -5.01 30.43 -11.02
#